data_AF-A0A2C9LJ24-F1
#
_entry.id   AF-A0A2C9LJ24-F1
#
_cell.length_a   1.000
_cell.length_b   1.000
_cell.length_c   1.000
_cell.angle_alpha   90.00
_cell.angle_beta   90.00
_cell.angle_gamma   90.00
#
_symmetry.space_group_name_H-M   'P 1'
#
loop_
_entity.id
_entity.type
_entity.pdbx_description
1 polymer ?
#
loop_
_entity_poly.entity_id
_entity_poly.type
_entity_poly.pdbx_seq_one_letter_code
_entity_poly.pdbx_strand_id
1 'polypeptide(L)'
;MSLTVINSPLKEGLTDTFLHVTVGVEFYYTPYEVKVQAVNEIGKGPNSSIAIVYSAEDVPANVAPTFDNAQVLNGTAAVVSWIPIPNTREAARGTVFAYQVNYWQEPTTLCLGINEHLALFSRFYGDVSSGLIIGMIPEGHYCFNLQFLNHAGIGPKTDIYNFNLNLARK
;
A
#
# COMPACT_ATOMS: atom_id res chain seq x y z
N MET A 1 15.72 16.11 -12.71
CA MET A 1 16.79 16.54 -11.78
C MET A 1 17.84 15.44 -11.78
N SER A 2 19.08 15.69 -12.19
CA SER A 2 20.11 14.66 -12.30
C SER A 2 20.83 14.50 -10.97
N LEU A 3 20.82 13.31 -10.37
CA LEU A 3 21.59 13.02 -9.18
C LEU A 3 22.87 12.28 -9.60
N THR A 4 24.03 12.93 -9.43
CA THR A 4 25.31 12.25 -9.67
C THR A 4 25.77 11.63 -8.37
N VAL A 5 25.72 10.30 -8.31
CA VAL A 5 26.29 9.54 -7.20
C VAL A 5 27.80 9.45 -7.42
N ILE A 6 28.57 10.29 -6.72
CA ILE A 6 30.03 10.23 -6.76
C ILE A 6 30.45 9.20 -5.71
N ASN A 7 30.81 7.99 -6.14
CA ASN A 7 31.55 7.08 -5.26
C ASN A 7 32.88 7.74 -4.89
N SER A 8 33.10 7.97 -3.60
CA SER A 8 34.44 8.18 -3.04
C SER A 8 35.30 6.93 -3.31
N PRO A 9 36.65 7.03 -3.28
CA PRO A 9 37.51 5.88 -3.54
C PRO A 9 37.13 4.75 -2.59
N LEU A 10 36.99 3.55 -3.14
CA LEU A 10 36.89 2.33 -2.34
C LEU A 10 38.17 2.25 -1.50
N LYS A 11 38.10 2.56 -0.21
CA LYS A 11 39.15 2.18 0.74
C LYS A 11 39.20 0.66 0.76
N GLU A 12 40.40 0.09 0.65
CA GLU A 12 40.62 -1.34 0.85
C GLU A 12 39.93 -1.80 2.14
N GLY A 13 39.07 -2.82 2.04
CA GLY A 13 38.31 -3.36 3.17
C GLY A 13 36.85 -2.91 3.30
N LEU A 14 36.27 -2.18 2.34
CA LEU A 14 34.83 -1.88 2.35
C LEU A 14 33.99 -3.11 1.96
N THR A 15 33.22 -3.62 2.93
CA THR A 15 32.21 -4.66 2.77
C THR A 15 30.82 -4.13 2.38
N ASP A 16 30.68 -2.81 2.18
CA ASP A 16 29.37 -2.18 2.02
C ASP A 16 28.92 -2.21 0.54
N THR A 17 27.89 -2.99 0.27
CA THR A 17 27.35 -3.23 -1.09
C THR A 17 26.24 -2.25 -1.48
N PHE A 18 25.86 -1.33 -0.59
CA PHE A 18 24.74 -0.41 -0.81
C PHE A 18 25.11 1.03 -0.47
N LEU A 19 24.62 1.98 -1.27
CA LEU A 19 24.73 3.40 -0.99
C LEU A 19 23.33 4.01 -0.96
N HIS A 20 23.00 4.71 0.14
CA HIS A 20 21.74 5.42 0.29
C HIS A 20 21.96 6.92 0.02
N VAL A 21 21.09 7.52 -0.81
CA VAL A 21 21.05 8.97 -1.01
C VAL A 21 19.68 9.50 -0.61
N THR A 22 19.67 10.46 0.31
CA THR A 22 18.44 11.14 0.72
C THR A 22 18.11 12.25 -0.27
N VAL A 23 16.94 12.12 -0.91
CA VAL A 23 16.28 13.23 -1.60
C VAL A 23 15.25 13.82 -0.63
N GLY A 24 15.05 15.14 -0.64
CA GLY A 24 14.12 15.83 0.30
C GLY A 24 12.74 15.16 0.38
N VAL A 25 12.06 15.32 1.52
CA VAL A 25 10.78 14.65 1.84
C VAL A 25 9.67 14.93 0.82
N GLU A 26 9.78 16.04 0.12
CA GLU A 26 8.88 16.43 -0.95
C GLU A 26 9.05 15.59 -2.22
N PHE A 27 10.20 14.93 -2.44
CA PHE A 27 10.54 14.21 -3.67
C PHE A 27 10.29 12.71 -3.59
N TYR A 28 9.27 12.26 -2.85
CA TYR A 28 8.81 10.87 -2.87
C TYR A 28 8.33 10.46 -4.27
N TYR A 29 8.47 9.16 -4.58
CA TYR A 29 8.08 8.52 -5.84
C TYR A 29 8.40 9.38 -7.08
N THR A 30 9.62 9.91 -7.12
CA THR A 30 10.08 10.81 -8.17
C THR A 30 11.16 10.11 -8.99
N PRO A 31 11.09 10.11 -10.33
CA PRO A 31 12.11 9.47 -11.16
C PRO A 31 13.40 10.29 -11.22
N TYR A 32 14.52 9.62 -11.08
CA TYR A 32 15.87 10.15 -11.22
C TYR A 32 16.65 9.38 -12.28
N GLU A 33 17.36 10.12 -13.13
CA GLU A 33 18.42 9.55 -13.95
C GLU A 33 19.65 9.29 -13.08
N VAL A 34 20.05 8.02 -13.00
CA VAL A 34 21.18 7.56 -12.21
C VAL A 34 22.22 6.94 -13.13
N LYS A 35 23.48 7.28 -12.89
CA LYS A 35 24.66 6.66 -13.49
C LYS A 35 25.71 6.41 -12.42
N VAL A 36 26.51 5.36 -12.61
CA VAL A 36 27.56 4.96 -11.69
C VAL A 36 28.91 5.12 -12.37
N GLN A 37 29.89 5.63 -11.64
CA GLN A 37 31.26 5.82 -12.13
C GLN A 37 32.24 5.25 -11.10
N ALA A 38 33.15 4.38 -11.55
CA ALA A 38 34.23 3.88 -10.72
C ALA A 38 35.31 4.98 -10.55
N VAL A 39 35.89 5.10 -9.36
CA VAL A 39 36.96 6.06 -9.05
C VAL A 39 38.07 5.36 -8.28
N ASN A 40 39.31 5.56 -8.72
CA ASN A 40 40.53 5.12 -8.02
C ASN A 40 41.51 6.29 -7.86
N GLU A 41 42.71 6.03 -7.30
CA GLU A 41 43.73 7.06 -7.07
C GLU A 41 44.26 7.73 -8.34
N ILE A 42 44.17 7.04 -9.49
CA ILE A 42 44.61 7.55 -10.80
C ILE A 42 43.54 8.47 -11.40
N GLY A 43 42.26 8.18 -11.17
CA GLY A 43 41.17 9.03 -11.62
C GLY A 43 39.82 8.33 -11.75
N LYS A 44 38.96 8.91 -12.57
CA LYS A 44 37.59 8.46 -12.80
C LYS A 44 37.52 7.57 -14.04
N GLY A 45 36.87 6.42 -13.93
CA GLY A 45 36.53 5.54 -15.06
C GLY A 45 35.37 6.09 -15.91
N PRO A 46 34.92 5.34 -16.93
CA PRO A 46 33.74 5.72 -17.71
C PRO A 46 32.46 5.69 -16.86
N ASN A 47 31.44 6.45 -17.27
CA ASN A 47 30.10 6.32 -16.69
C ASN A 47 29.43 5.03 -17.18
N SER A 48 28.58 4.43 -16.34
CA SER A 48 27.61 3.42 -16.76
C SER A 48 26.59 4.00 -17.74
N SER A 49 25.75 3.13 -18.30
CA SER A 49 24.48 3.55 -18.91
C SER A 49 23.60 4.26 -17.88
N ILE A 50 22.74 5.16 -18.37
CA ILE A 50 21.72 5.83 -17.54
C ILE A 50 20.62 4.82 -17.21
N ALA A 51 20.22 4.78 -15.94
CA ALA A 51 19.03 4.08 -15.47
C ALA A 51 18.04 5.09 -14.86
N ILE A 52 16.74 4.85 -15.04
CA ILE A 52 15.69 5.59 -14.31
C ILE A 52 15.38 4.84 -13.03
N VAL A 53 15.54 5.49 -11.89
CA VAL A 53 15.24 4.95 -10.57
C VAL A 53 14.28 5.89 -9.86
N TYR A 54 13.24 5.34 -9.23
CA TYR A 54 12.33 6.12 -8.41
C TYR A 54 12.89 6.23 -6.99
N SER A 55 12.79 7.41 -6.40
CA SER A 55 12.96 7.57 -4.96
C SER A 55 11.92 6.75 -4.19
N ALA A 56 12.16 6.56 -2.89
CA ALA A 56 11.23 5.87 -2.00
C ALA A 56 9.82 6.47 -2.08
N GLU A 57 8.83 5.60 -1.89
CA GLU A 57 7.43 6.01 -1.73
C GLU A 57 7.24 6.72 -0.39
N ASP A 58 6.12 7.42 -0.24
CA ASP A 58 5.70 8.00 1.04
C ASP A 58 4.32 7.45 1.44
N VAL A 59 4.01 7.45 2.74
CA VAL A 59 2.78 6.85 3.27
C VAL A 59 1.56 7.55 2.66
N PRO A 60 0.55 6.81 2.10
CA PRO A 60 -0.65 7.41 1.53
C PRO A 60 -1.49 8.16 2.57
N ALA A 61 -1.18 9.42 2.87
CA ALA A 61 -1.74 10.10 4.03
C ALA A 61 -3.19 10.59 3.86
N ASN A 62 -3.65 10.84 2.63
CA ASN A 62 -4.86 11.63 2.37
C ASN A 62 -5.88 10.95 1.44
N VAL A 63 -5.66 9.70 1.05
CA VAL A 63 -6.51 8.99 0.09
C VAL A 63 -6.92 7.66 0.69
N ALA A 64 -8.21 7.33 0.64
CA ALA A 64 -8.75 6.02 0.98
C ALA A 64 -9.49 5.44 -0.25
N PRO A 65 -9.61 4.12 -0.39
CA PRO A 65 -10.39 3.51 -1.46
C PRO A 65 -11.85 3.95 -1.40
N THR A 66 -12.55 4.03 -2.54
CA THR A 66 -14.00 4.23 -2.52
C THR A 66 -14.70 2.89 -2.49
N PHE A 67 -15.55 2.66 -1.48
CA PHE A 67 -16.40 1.47 -1.43
C PHE A 67 -17.37 1.46 -2.62
N ASP A 68 -17.49 0.31 -3.26
CA ASP A 68 -18.41 0.09 -4.38
C ASP A 68 -19.60 -0.77 -3.95
N ASN A 69 -19.35 -2.03 -3.56
CA ASN A 69 -20.41 -2.95 -3.20
C ASN A 69 -19.95 -4.05 -2.23
N ALA A 70 -20.88 -4.59 -1.45
CA ALA A 70 -20.68 -5.77 -0.63
C ALA A 70 -21.76 -6.82 -0.95
N GLN A 71 -21.35 -7.98 -1.42
CA GLN A 71 -22.23 -9.09 -1.75
C GLN A 71 -22.02 -10.26 -0.79
N VAL A 72 -23.04 -10.57 0.00
CA VAL A 72 -23.04 -11.77 0.86
C VAL A 72 -23.21 -13.01 -0.01
N LEU A 73 -22.27 -13.95 0.11
CA LEU A 73 -22.32 -15.22 -0.63
C LEU A 73 -23.05 -16.31 0.16
N ASN A 74 -22.79 -16.38 1.47
CA ASN A 74 -23.44 -17.31 2.40
C ASN A 74 -23.26 -16.81 3.85
N GLY A 75 -23.67 -17.61 4.84
CA GLY A 75 -23.61 -17.23 6.26
C GLY A 75 -22.19 -17.04 6.82
N THR A 76 -21.12 -17.31 6.07
CA THR A 76 -19.73 -17.19 6.54
C THR A 76 -18.80 -16.46 5.58
N ALA A 77 -19.31 -15.98 4.44
CA ALA A 77 -18.51 -15.40 3.37
C ALA A 77 -19.22 -14.26 2.63
N ALA A 78 -18.47 -13.23 2.26
CA ALA A 78 -18.93 -12.07 1.49
C ALA A 78 -17.79 -11.55 0.60
N VAL A 79 -18.16 -11.02 -0.57
CA VAL A 79 -17.24 -10.30 -1.46
C VAL A 79 -17.43 -8.82 -1.25
N VAL A 80 -16.35 -8.11 -0.97
CA VAL A 80 -16.34 -6.65 -0.88
C VAL A 80 -15.58 -6.10 -2.08
N SER A 81 -16.13 -5.09 -2.74
CA SER A 81 -15.57 -4.44 -3.93
C SER A 81 -15.38 -2.95 -3.70
N TRP A 82 -14.39 -2.37 -4.38
CA TRP A 82 -13.99 -0.98 -4.26
C TRP A 82 -13.42 -0.45 -5.57
N ILE A 83 -13.38 0.88 -5.70
CA ILE A 83 -12.71 1.56 -6.81
C ILE A 83 -11.19 1.54 -6.58
N PRO A 84 -10.39 0.99 -7.51
CA PRO A 84 -8.93 0.98 -7.39
C PRO A 84 -8.32 2.39 -7.34
N ILE A 85 -7.25 2.52 -6.56
CA ILE A 85 -6.46 3.75 -6.48
C ILE A 85 -5.42 3.77 -7.61
N PRO A 86 -5.35 4.86 -8.40
CA PRO A 86 -4.33 5.00 -9.43
C PRO A 86 -2.89 4.96 -8.86
N ASN A 87 -2.00 4.24 -9.54
CA ASN A 87 -0.57 4.16 -9.23
C ASN A 87 0.17 5.45 -9.63
N THR A 88 -0.13 6.55 -8.95
CA THR A 88 0.48 7.86 -9.17
C THR A 88 1.03 8.46 -7.88
N ARG A 89 1.91 9.45 -8.03
CA ARG A 89 2.47 10.21 -6.92
C ARG A 89 1.39 10.96 -6.14
N GLU A 90 0.34 11.41 -6.81
CA GLU A 90 -0.73 12.20 -6.19
C GLU A 90 -1.71 11.32 -5.40
N ALA A 91 -2.03 10.13 -5.93
CA ALA A 91 -3.06 9.26 -5.35
C ALA A 91 -2.48 8.22 -4.39
N ALA A 92 -1.59 7.35 -4.89
CA ALA A 92 -0.97 6.28 -4.10
C ALA A 92 0.34 6.71 -3.44
N ARG A 93 0.84 7.92 -3.73
CA ARG A 93 2.19 8.38 -3.33
C ARG A 93 3.28 7.36 -3.69
N GLY A 94 3.07 6.66 -4.80
CA GLY A 94 3.74 5.42 -5.11
C GLY A 94 2.89 4.49 -5.96
N THR A 95 3.05 3.20 -5.68
CA THR A 95 2.30 2.10 -6.26
C THR A 95 1.51 1.38 -5.16
N VAL A 96 0.28 0.99 -5.47
CA VAL A 96 -0.54 0.19 -4.55
C VAL A 96 0.12 -1.17 -4.39
N PHE A 97 0.46 -1.51 -3.15
CA PHE A 97 1.01 -2.81 -2.78
C PHE A 97 -0.10 -3.79 -2.38
N ALA A 98 -1.10 -3.33 -1.63
CA ALA A 98 -2.26 -4.12 -1.25
C ALA A 98 -3.44 -3.26 -0.79
N TYR A 99 -4.63 -3.87 -0.79
CA TYR A 99 -5.81 -3.38 -0.09
C TYR A 99 -6.05 -4.21 1.18
N GLN A 100 -6.64 -3.60 2.19
CA GLN A 100 -7.00 -4.26 3.44
C GLN A 100 -8.43 -3.90 3.80
N VAL A 101 -9.23 -4.94 4.03
CA VAL A 101 -10.57 -4.82 4.59
C VAL A 101 -10.49 -5.19 6.07
N ASN A 102 -10.81 -4.25 6.95
CA ASN A 102 -10.96 -4.50 8.38
C ASN A 102 -12.45 -4.73 8.67
N TYR A 103 -12.81 -5.82 9.34
CA TYR A 103 -14.20 -6.17 9.60
C TYR A 103 -14.39 -6.71 11.02
N TRP A 104 -15.54 -6.41 11.61
CA TRP A 104 -15.93 -6.83 12.95
C TRP A 104 -17.44 -6.97 13.05
N GLN A 105 -17.89 -7.65 14.10
CA GLN A 105 -19.32 -7.78 14.39
C GLN A 105 -19.77 -6.67 15.34
N GLU A 106 -20.96 -6.14 15.10
CA GLU A 106 -21.67 -5.26 16.04
C GLU A 106 -23.04 -5.86 16.39
N PRO A 107 -23.64 -5.50 17.54
CA PRO A 107 -24.98 -5.94 17.89
C PRO A 107 -26.08 -5.39 16.96
N THR A 108 -25.80 -4.30 16.23
CA THR A 108 -26.77 -3.63 15.34
C THR A 108 -26.09 -3.16 14.06
N THR A 109 -26.88 -2.90 13.03
CA THR A 109 -26.39 -2.38 11.72
C THR A 109 -25.95 -0.92 11.76
N LEU A 110 -26.04 -0.24 12.91
CA LEU A 110 -25.70 1.17 13.02
C LEU A 110 -24.18 1.41 12.90
N CYS A 111 -23.36 0.39 13.18
CA CYS A 111 -21.91 0.41 13.00
C CYS A 111 -21.22 1.66 13.59
N LEU A 112 -21.51 1.94 14.86
CA LEU A 112 -20.95 3.09 15.60
C LEU A 112 -19.42 3.00 15.86
N GLY A 113 -18.75 1.93 15.40
CA GLY A 113 -17.30 1.73 15.59
C GLY A 113 -16.89 1.32 17.00
N ILE A 114 -17.84 0.94 17.87
CA ILE A 114 -17.60 0.58 19.28
C ILE A 114 -16.62 -0.60 19.36
N ASN A 115 -16.81 -1.59 18.49
CA ASN A 115 -16.02 -2.82 18.45
C ASN A 115 -14.94 -2.82 17.36
N GLU A 116 -14.61 -1.68 16.75
CA GLU A 116 -13.58 -1.62 15.70
C GLU A 116 -12.20 -2.10 16.19
N HIS A 117 -11.89 -1.92 17.47
CA HIS A 117 -10.66 -2.41 18.08
C HIS A 117 -10.54 -3.95 18.09
N LEU A 118 -11.63 -4.67 17.85
CA LEU A 118 -11.68 -6.13 17.72
C LEU A 118 -11.65 -6.60 16.26
N ALA A 119 -11.46 -5.68 15.31
CA ALA A 119 -11.51 -6.00 13.89
C ALA A 119 -10.45 -7.01 13.48
N LEU A 120 -10.93 -8.04 12.77
CA LEU A 120 -10.08 -8.88 11.93
C LEU A 120 -9.81 -8.15 10.62
N PHE A 121 -8.79 -8.59 9.89
CA PHE A 121 -8.51 -8.03 8.58
C PHE A 121 -8.25 -9.11 7.53
N SER A 122 -8.59 -8.79 6.29
CA SER A 122 -8.20 -9.55 5.10
C SER A 122 -7.46 -8.63 4.15
N ARG A 123 -6.28 -9.06 3.70
CA ARG A 123 -5.40 -8.29 2.83
C ARG A 123 -5.34 -8.91 1.44
N PHE A 124 -5.52 -8.07 0.43
CA PHE A 124 -5.57 -8.44 -0.98
C PHE A 124 -4.43 -7.73 -1.70
N TYR A 125 -3.42 -8.47 -2.11
CA TYR A 125 -2.19 -7.93 -2.70
C TYR A 125 -2.36 -7.58 -4.18
N GLY A 126 -1.67 -6.53 -4.60
CA GLY A 126 -1.70 -6.01 -5.96
C GLY A 126 -2.85 -5.05 -6.24
N ASP A 127 -2.96 -4.67 -7.51
CA ASP A 127 -3.98 -3.74 -8.01
C ASP A 127 -5.29 -4.46 -8.30
N VAL A 128 -6.01 -4.79 -7.22
CA VAL A 128 -7.29 -5.50 -7.26
C VAL A 128 -8.43 -4.59 -6.82
N SER A 129 -9.64 -4.88 -7.29
CA SER A 129 -10.86 -4.10 -7.00
C SER A 129 -11.88 -4.83 -6.13
N SER A 130 -11.57 -6.05 -5.68
CA SER A 130 -12.45 -6.83 -4.83
C SER A 130 -11.70 -7.89 -4.03
N GLY A 131 -12.33 -8.37 -2.97
CA GLY A 131 -11.76 -9.39 -2.08
C GLY A 131 -12.85 -10.23 -1.42
N LEU A 132 -12.59 -11.55 -1.38
CA LEU A 132 -13.43 -12.50 -0.65
C LEU A 132 -13.02 -12.52 0.83
N ILE A 133 -13.96 -12.18 1.70
CA ILE A 133 -13.84 -12.34 3.15
C ILE A 133 -14.52 -13.66 3.53
N ILE A 134 -13.81 -14.50 4.28
CA ILE A 134 -14.29 -15.80 4.77
C ILE A 134 -14.09 -15.93 6.27
N GLY A 135 -14.74 -16.91 6.88
CA GLY A 135 -14.59 -17.22 8.31
C GLY A 135 -15.41 -16.32 9.21
N MET A 136 -16.44 -15.67 8.68
CA MET A 136 -17.39 -14.90 9.46
C MET A 136 -18.40 -15.81 10.17
N ILE A 137 -19.01 -15.30 11.24
CA ILE A 137 -20.00 -16.00 12.06
C ILE A 137 -21.40 -15.74 11.45
N PRO A 138 -22.22 -16.78 11.24
CA PRO A 138 -23.58 -16.64 10.72
C PRO A 138 -24.49 -15.76 11.58
N GLU A 139 -25.50 -15.17 10.93
CA GLU A 139 -26.56 -14.35 11.56
C GLU A 139 -26.02 -13.12 12.32
N GLY A 140 -24.89 -12.58 11.87
CA GLY A 140 -24.24 -11.40 12.43
C GLY A 140 -24.38 -10.13 11.58
N HIS A 141 -24.46 -8.98 12.26
CA HIS A 141 -24.27 -7.68 11.64
C HIS A 141 -22.78 -7.36 11.60
N TYR A 142 -22.24 -7.23 10.39
CA TYR A 142 -20.84 -6.92 10.18
C TYR A 142 -20.67 -5.48 9.77
N CYS A 143 -19.68 -4.85 10.38
CA CYS A 143 -19.18 -3.54 10.03
C CYS A 143 -17.78 -3.70 9.46
N PHE A 144 -17.41 -2.83 8.53
CA PHE A 144 -16.08 -2.87 7.94
C PHE A 144 -15.63 -1.50 7.46
N ASN A 145 -14.32 -1.33 7.34
CA ASN A 145 -13.70 -0.22 6.60
C ASN A 145 -12.60 -0.75 5.68
N LEU A 146 -12.23 0.08 4.71
CA LEU A 146 -11.24 -0.20 3.70
C LEU A 146 -10.04 0.72 3.89
N GLN A 147 -8.86 0.22 3.59
CA GLN A 147 -7.65 1.02 3.44
C GLN A 147 -6.76 0.37 2.40
N PHE A 148 -5.79 1.10 1.87
CA PHE A 148 -4.74 0.51 1.03
C PHE A 148 -3.38 0.84 1.61
N LEU A 149 -2.36 0.11 1.15
CA LEU A 149 -0.98 0.37 1.49
C LEU A 149 -0.11 0.32 0.24
N ASN A 150 0.91 1.16 0.25
CA ASN A 150 2.06 1.03 -0.64
C ASN A 150 3.24 0.42 0.15
N HIS A 151 4.47 0.48 -0.36
CA HIS A 151 5.64 -0.06 0.33
C HIS A 151 6.14 0.83 1.48
N ALA A 152 5.71 2.11 1.53
CA ALA A 152 6.03 3.02 2.63
C ALA A 152 5.11 2.81 3.83
N GLY A 153 3.84 2.44 3.62
CA GLY A 153 2.94 2.15 4.73
C GLY A 153 1.45 2.13 4.38
N ILE A 154 0.64 2.09 5.43
CA ILE A 154 -0.82 1.98 5.38
C ILE A 154 -1.44 3.39 5.34
N GLY A 155 -2.36 3.62 4.40
CA GLY A 155 -3.13 4.85 4.30
C GLY A 155 -4.32 4.93 5.25
N PRO A 156 -5.12 6.03 5.20
CA PRO A 156 -6.28 6.19 6.04
C PRO A 156 -7.36 5.15 5.71
N LYS A 157 -8.18 4.88 6.73
CA LYS A 157 -9.40 4.09 6.58
C LYS A 157 -10.48 4.93 5.90
N THR A 158 -11.37 4.27 5.18
CA THR A 158 -12.67 4.82 4.77
C THR A 158 -13.57 5.04 5.97
N ASP A 159 -14.74 5.61 5.71
CA ASP A 159 -15.90 5.47 6.59
C ASP A 159 -16.23 3.99 6.87
N ILE A 160 -17.04 3.77 7.91
CA ILE A 160 -17.52 2.46 8.30
C ILE A 160 -18.77 2.12 7.49
N TYR A 161 -18.73 0.99 6.81
CA TYR A 161 -19.83 0.41 6.05
C TYR A 161 -20.36 -0.83 6.78
N ASN A 162 -21.52 -1.34 6.33
CA ASN A 162 -22.13 -2.51 6.95
C ASN A 162 -22.69 -3.50 5.91
N PHE A 163 -22.74 -4.78 6.28
CA PHE A 163 -23.53 -5.80 5.60
C PHE A 163 -24.06 -6.81 6.62
N ASN A 164 -25.15 -7.49 6.27
CA ASN A 164 -25.79 -8.48 7.13
C ASN A 164 -25.62 -9.88 6.55
N LEU A 165 -24.99 -10.79 7.31
CA LEU A 165 -24.85 -12.19 6.95
C LEU A 165 -26.13 -12.96 7.27
N ASN A 166 -27.15 -12.76 6.46
CA ASN A 166 -28.30 -13.66 6.45
C ASN A 166 -27.94 -14.89 5.59
N LEU A 167 -28.43 -16.07 5.97
CA LEU A 167 -28.45 -17.22 5.07
C LEU A 167 -29.13 -16.78 3.78
N ALA A 168 -28.41 -16.83 2.66
CA ALA A 168 -29.03 -16.64 1.35
C ALA A 168 -30.22 -17.59 1.27
N ARG A 169 -31.44 -17.04 1.28
CA ARG A 169 -32.62 -17.84 0.98
C ARG A 169 -32.43 -18.31 -0.45
N LYS A 170 -32.33 -19.64 -0.62
CA LYS A 170 -32.28 -20.32 -1.91
C LYS A 170 -33.41 -19.86 -2.80
#